data_AF-A0A4D5RZI2-F1
#
_entry.id   AF-A0A4D5RZI2-F1
#
_cell.length_a   1.000
_cell.length_b   1.000
_cell.length_c   1.000
_cell.angle_alpha   90.00
_cell.angle_beta   90.00
_cell.angle_gamma   90.00
#
_symmetry.space_group_name_H-M   'P 1'
#
loop_
_entity.id
_entity.type
_entity.pdbx_description
1 polymer ?
#
loop_
_entity_poly.entity_id
_entity_poly.type
_entity_poly.pdbx_seq_one_letter_code
_entity_poly.pdbx_strand_id
1 'polypeptide(L)'
;MIATSVRGIHSTGSLQRARNWRVSYGLPERWNSARIFADTPDWSFADGRPAPLNTNQKKRYLQQIEYTKTIVKYLNELECAKAAAAAKTQEVELRKERIMSGKFSPKGVKELKLPSQRGST
;
A
#
# COMPACT_ATOMS: atom_id res chain seq x y z
N MET A 1 52.00 37.45 6.41
CA MET A 1 51.17 36.23 6.32
C MET A 1 50.11 36.47 5.27
N ILE A 2 50.18 35.81 4.12
CA ILE A 2 49.19 35.97 3.04
C ILE A 2 48.06 34.99 3.32
N ALA A 3 46.87 35.48 3.64
CA ALA A 3 45.68 34.65 3.81
C ALA A 3 45.16 34.23 2.43
N THR A 4 45.34 32.95 2.07
CA THR A 4 44.74 32.36 0.87
C THR A 4 43.26 32.07 1.17
N SER A 5 42.37 32.97 0.76
CA SER A 5 40.93 32.72 0.77
C SER A 5 40.59 31.68 -0.31
N VAL A 6 40.34 30.44 0.12
CA VAL A 6 39.78 29.40 -0.76
C VAL A 6 38.28 29.67 -0.91
N ARG A 7 37.85 30.10 -2.10
CA ARG A 7 36.43 30.19 -2.44
C ARG A 7 35.91 28.79 -2.78
N GLY A 8 35.16 28.17 -1.87
CA GLY A 8 34.43 26.94 -2.14
C GLY A 8 33.14 27.23 -2.91
N ILE A 9 32.88 26.50 -4.00
CA ILE A 9 31.62 26.57 -4.72
C ILE A 9 30.60 25.71 -3.95
N HIS A 10 29.56 26.33 -3.40
CA HIS A 10 28.49 25.59 -2.72
C HIS A 10 27.61 24.84 -3.74
N SER A 11 27.89 23.56 -3.97
CA SER A 11 27.15 22.71 -4.91
C SER A 11 25.89 22.06 -4.31
N THR A 12 25.69 22.13 -3.00
CA THR A 12 24.60 21.43 -2.29
C THR A 12 23.22 21.84 -2.80
N GLY A 13 22.99 23.14 -3.04
CA GLY A 13 21.69 23.64 -3.51
C GLY A 13 21.35 23.21 -4.94
N SER A 14 22.33 23.25 -5.85
CA SER A 14 22.14 22.81 -7.25
C SER A 14 21.95 21.30 -7.35
N LEU A 15 22.70 20.53 -6.56
CA LEU A 15 22.54 19.07 -6.46
C LEU A 15 21.16 18.69 -5.91
N GLN A 16 20.69 19.37 -4.87
CA GLN A 16 19.35 19.09 -4.32
C GLN A 16 18.24 19.38 -5.33
N ARG A 17 18.35 20.48 -6.09
CA ARG A 17 17.38 20.81 -7.14
C ARG A 17 17.34 19.74 -8.23
N ALA A 18 18.50 19.22 -8.64
CA ALA A 18 18.59 18.13 -9.61
C ALA A 18 18.01 16.81 -9.07
N ARG A 19 18.22 16.50 -7.78
CA ARG A 19 17.62 15.34 -7.09
C ARG A 19 16.09 15.44 -7.05
N ASN A 20 15.56 16.60 -6.67
CA ASN A 20 14.13 16.84 -6.61
C ASN A 20 13.47 16.70 -7.98
N TRP A 21 14.11 17.23 -9.03
CA TRP A 21 13.66 17.03 -10.41
C TRP A 21 13.64 15.55 -10.79
N ARG A 22 14.67 14.75 -10.45
CA ARG A 22 14.64 13.31 -10.72
C ARG A 22 13.45 12.62 -10.06
N VAL A 23 13.22 12.91 -8.78
CA VAL A 23 12.10 12.33 -8.02
C VAL A 23 10.76 12.74 -8.62
N SER A 24 10.59 13.99 -9.06
CA SER A 24 9.34 14.43 -9.67
C SER A 24 9.02 13.74 -11.00
N TYR A 25 10.03 13.19 -11.68
CA TYR A 25 9.88 12.40 -12.91
C TYR A 25 9.90 10.87 -12.65
N GLY A 26 9.79 10.44 -11.38
CA GLY A 26 9.78 9.02 -11.01
C GLY A 26 11.14 8.33 -11.14
N LEU A 27 12.23 9.09 -11.27
CA LEU A 27 13.59 8.55 -11.28
C LEU A 27 14.14 8.46 -9.85
N PRO A 28 15.10 7.55 -9.60
CA PRO A 28 15.80 7.52 -8.32
C PRO A 28 16.52 8.83 -8.04
N GLU A 29 16.52 9.20 -6.76
CA GLU A 29 17.11 10.45 -6.28
C GLU A 29 18.60 10.56 -6.67
N ARG A 30 19.34 9.47 -6.48
CA ARG A 30 20.73 9.34 -6.93
C ARG A 30 20.78 8.71 -8.31
N TRP A 31 21.63 9.24 -9.16
CA TRP A 31 21.77 8.76 -10.54
C TRP A 31 22.27 7.31 -10.61
N ASN A 32 23.17 6.92 -9.70
CA ASN A 32 23.73 5.58 -9.63
C ASN A 32 22.75 4.52 -9.10
N SER A 33 21.63 4.94 -8.54
CA SER A 33 20.53 4.05 -8.15
C SER A 33 19.57 3.76 -9.30
N ALA A 34 19.74 4.42 -10.46
CA ALA A 34 18.95 4.11 -11.64
C ALA A 34 19.17 2.66 -12.07
N ARG A 35 18.08 1.93 -12.33
CA ARG A 35 18.10 0.52 -12.74
C ARG A 35 19.08 0.26 -13.89
N ILE A 36 19.05 1.11 -14.92
CA ILE A 36 19.93 0.98 -16.07
C ILE A 36 21.38 0.99 -15.59
N PHE A 37 21.80 1.98 -14.81
CA PHE A 37 23.19 2.04 -14.36
C PHE A 37 23.55 0.94 -13.34
N ALA A 38 22.66 0.63 -12.40
CA ALA A 38 22.96 -0.28 -11.30
C ALA A 38 22.94 -1.76 -11.71
N ASP A 39 22.03 -2.14 -12.60
CA ASP A 39 21.72 -3.54 -12.90
C ASP A 39 22.24 -3.99 -14.27
N THR A 40 22.66 -3.08 -15.15
CA THR A 40 23.38 -3.49 -16.37
C THR A 40 24.77 -4.02 -16.00
N PRO A 41 25.27 -5.03 -16.72
CA PRO A 41 26.65 -5.47 -16.56
C PRO A 41 27.61 -4.45 -17.17
N ASP A 42 28.71 -4.15 -16.48
CA ASP A 42 29.74 -3.21 -16.94
C ASP A 42 30.55 -3.75 -18.13
N TRP A 43 30.52 -5.08 -18.35
CA TRP A 43 31.26 -5.78 -19.40
C TRP A 43 30.51 -7.04 -19.85
N SER A 44 30.93 -7.61 -20.97
CA SER A 44 30.48 -8.92 -21.46
C SER A 44 31.63 -9.65 -22.13
N PHE A 45 31.52 -10.97 -22.30
CA PHE A 45 32.55 -11.73 -23.02
C PHE A 45 32.51 -11.37 -24.51
N ALA A 46 33.66 -11.41 -25.19
CA ALA A 46 33.74 -11.16 -26.63
C ALA A 46 32.84 -12.12 -27.44
N ASP A 47 32.64 -13.34 -26.93
CA ASP A 47 31.75 -14.35 -27.51
C ASP A 47 30.25 -14.02 -27.34
N GLY A 48 29.91 -12.92 -26.66
CA GLY A 48 28.53 -12.51 -26.36
C GLY A 48 27.91 -13.21 -25.15
N ARG A 49 28.68 -14.01 -24.40
CA ARG A 49 28.20 -14.59 -23.14
C ARG A 49 27.95 -13.47 -22.11
N PRO A 50 26.89 -13.57 -21.30
CA PRO A 50 26.61 -12.57 -20.28
C PRO A 50 27.68 -12.61 -19.19
N ALA A 51 27.99 -11.44 -18.61
CA ALA A 51 28.85 -11.39 -17.44
C ALA A 51 28.16 -12.06 -16.23
N PRO A 52 28.94 -12.71 -15.35
CA PRO A 52 28.41 -13.21 -14.09
C PRO A 52 27.92 -12.05 -13.21
N LEU A 53 26.96 -12.35 -12.33
CA LEU A 53 26.32 -11.33 -11.49
C LEU A 53 27.28 -10.79 -10.42
N ASN A 54 27.35 -9.46 -10.29
CA ASN A 54 28.13 -8.84 -9.22
C ASN A 54 27.52 -9.15 -7.84
N THR A 55 28.36 -9.20 -6.80
CA THR A 55 27.93 -9.51 -5.43
C THR A 55 26.82 -8.57 -4.93
N ASN A 56 26.95 -7.27 -5.20
CA ASN A 56 25.96 -6.26 -4.82
C ASN A 56 24.68 -6.35 -5.66
N GLN A 57 24.78 -6.68 -6.96
CA GLN A 57 23.61 -6.93 -7.81
C GLN A 57 22.83 -8.15 -7.28
N LYS A 58 23.53 -9.24 -6.94
CA LYS A 58 22.94 -10.42 -6.31
C LYS A 58 22.24 -10.07 -5.00
N LYS A 59 22.89 -9.29 -4.14
CA LYS A 59 22.30 -8.86 -2.86
C LYS A 59 21.00 -8.07 -3.06
N ARG A 60 20.97 -7.11 -3.99
CA ARG A 60 19.75 -6.35 -4.30
C ARG A 60 18.63 -7.25 -4.84
N TYR A 61 18.98 -8.20 -5.70
CA TYR A 61 18.00 -9.14 -6.24
C TYR A 61 17.36 -10.01 -5.15
N LEU A 62 18.16 -10.55 -4.23
CA LEU A 62 17.67 -11.32 -3.10
C LEU A 62 16.79 -10.49 -2.17
N GLN A 63 17.19 -9.24 -1.87
CA GLN A 63 16.36 -8.31 -1.10
C GLN A 63 15.01 -8.04 -1.77
N GLN A 64 14.99 -7.85 -3.09
CA GLN A 64 13.74 -7.64 -3.82
C GLN A 64 12.82 -8.87 -3.78
N ILE A 65 13.40 -10.08 -3.82
CA ILE A 65 12.63 -11.33 -3.63
C ILE A 65 12.02 -11.38 -2.22
N GLU A 66 12.78 -11.02 -1.19
CA GLU A 66 12.28 -10.98 0.19
C GLU A 66 11.14 -9.97 0.33
N TYR A 67 11.29 -8.76 -0.20
CA TYR A 67 10.21 -7.76 -0.21
C TYR A 67 8.97 -8.25 -0.95
N THR A 68 9.15 -8.92 -2.09
CA THR A 68 8.01 -9.46 -2.85
C THR A 68 7.27 -10.52 -2.04
N LYS A 69 8.01 -11.43 -1.37
CA LYS A 69 7.42 -12.45 -0.51
C LYS A 69 6.63 -11.86 0.66
N THR A 70 7.16 -10.82 1.32
CA THR A 70 6.47 -10.16 2.43
C THR A 70 5.22 -9.42 1.97
N ILE A 71 5.28 -8.70 0.85
CA ILE A 71 4.13 -8.00 0.27
C ILE A 71 3.00 -8.98 -0.04
N VAL A 72 3.30 -10.08 -0.74
CA VAL A 72 2.30 -11.10 -1.09
C VAL A 72 1.68 -11.71 0.16
N LYS A 73 2.51 -12.05 1.16
CA LYS A 73 2.01 -12.57 2.44
C LYS A 73 1.01 -11.61 3.09
N TYR A 74 1.35 -10.33 3.22
CA TYR A 74 0.48 -9.35 3.87
C TYR A 74 -0.79 -9.06 3.08
N LEU A 75 -0.72 -9.04 1.74
CA LEU A 75 -1.92 -8.91 0.92
C LEU A 75 -2.89 -10.06 1.16
N ASN A 76 -2.39 -11.30 1.19
CA ASN A 76 -3.22 -12.47 1.47
C ASN A 76 -3.85 -12.40 2.87
N GLU A 77 -3.09 -11.98 3.88
CA GLU A 77 -3.61 -11.81 5.25
C GLU A 77 -4.72 -10.76 5.31
N LEU A 78 -4.55 -9.63 4.62
CA LEU A 78 -5.56 -8.58 4.55
C LEU A 78 -6.82 -9.04 3.81
N GLU A 79 -6.66 -9.74 2.70
CA GLU A 79 -7.78 -10.28 1.93
C GLU A 79 -8.58 -11.31 2.75
N CYS A 80 -7.90 -12.22 3.43
CA CYS A 80 -8.52 -13.17 4.34
C CYS A 80 -9.28 -12.47 5.48
N ALA A 81 -8.68 -11.46 6.11
CA ALA A 81 -9.33 -10.70 7.17
C ALA A 81 -10.58 -9.96 6.68
N LYS A 82 -10.52 -9.34 5.48
CA LYS A 82 -11.65 -8.67 4.84
C LYS A 82 -12.78 -9.66 4.54
N ALA A 83 -12.46 -10.82 3.99
CA ALA A 83 -13.43 -11.87 3.69
C ALA A 83 -14.10 -12.40 4.97
N ALA A 84 -13.32 -12.67 6.02
CA ALA A 84 -13.85 -13.14 7.30
C ALA A 84 -14.78 -12.11 7.96
N ALA A 85 -14.42 -10.82 7.90
CA ALA A 85 -15.27 -9.74 8.42
C ALA A 85 -16.60 -9.65 7.64
N ALA A 86 -16.54 -9.73 6.31
CA ALA A 86 -17.73 -9.73 5.46
C ALA A 86 -18.65 -10.94 5.76
N ALA A 87 -18.08 -12.13 5.87
CA ALA A 87 -18.82 -13.34 6.22
C ALA A 87 -19.50 -13.22 7.59
N LYS A 88 -18.78 -12.71 8.61
CA LYS A 88 -19.35 -12.49 9.95
C LYS A 88 -20.53 -11.50 9.94
N THR A 89 -20.44 -10.43 9.17
CA THR A 89 -21.54 -9.47 9.04
C THR A 89 -22.77 -10.13 8.40
N GLN A 90 -22.58 -10.89 7.33
CA GLN A 90 -23.65 -11.65 6.67
C GLN A 90 -24.28 -12.68 7.61
N GLU A 91 -23.48 -13.41 8.39
CA GLU A 91 -23.99 -14.36 9.39
C GLU A 91 -24.85 -13.68 10.46
N VAL A 92 -24.44 -12.49 10.93
CA VAL A 92 -25.21 -11.71 11.91
C VAL A 92 -26.53 -11.24 11.30
N GLU A 93 -26.53 -10.78 10.05
CA GLU A 93 -27.74 -10.37 9.32
C GLU A 93 -28.70 -11.55 9.10
N LEU A 94 -28.20 -12.66 8.55
CA LEU A 94 -28.98 -13.89 8.38
C LEU A 94 -29.52 -14.42 9.72
N ARG A 95 -28.75 -14.30 10.80
CA ARG A 95 -29.22 -14.68 12.13
C ARG A 95 -30.35 -13.79 12.61
N LYS A 96 -30.24 -12.47 12.42
CA LYS A 96 -31.32 -11.51 12.73
C LYS A 96 -32.57 -11.84 11.91
N GLU A 97 -32.44 -12.08 10.60
CA GLU A 97 -33.54 -12.45 9.72
C GLU A 97 -34.23 -13.74 10.18
N ARG A 98 -33.46 -14.79 10.48
CA ARG A 98 -34.00 -16.06 11.02
C ARG A 98 -34.75 -15.87 12.35
N ILE A 99 -34.22 -15.04 13.24
CA ILE A 99 -34.90 -14.72 14.50
C ILE A 99 -36.19 -13.95 14.22
N MET A 100 -36.16 -12.95 13.33
CA MET A 100 -37.32 -12.14 12.98
C MET A 100 -38.42 -12.95 12.28
N SER A 101 -38.07 -13.85 11.36
CA SER A 101 -39.02 -14.74 10.68
C SER A 101 -39.66 -15.74 11.65
N GLY A 102 -38.95 -16.13 12.71
CA GLY A 102 -39.46 -17.00 13.76
C GLY A 102 -40.31 -16.29 14.83
N LYS A 103 -40.37 -14.94 14.85
CA LYS A 103 -41.19 -14.22 15.83
C LYS A 103 -42.67 -14.31 15.47
N PHE A 104 -43.49 -14.67 16.46
CA PHE A 104 -44.94 -14.63 16.33
C PHE A 104 -45.43 -13.18 16.17
N SER A 105 -46.56 -12.99 15.48
CA SER A 105 -47.16 -11.67 15.30
C SER A 105 -47.47 -11.00 16.66
N PRO A 106 -47.22 -9.69 16.82
CA PRO A 106 -47.50 -9.00 18.07
C PRO A 106 -49.01 -9.05 18.40
N LYS A 107 -49.34 -9.51 19.61
CA LYS A 107 -50.72 -9.54 20.12
C LYS A 107 -51.06 -8.22 20.81
N GLY A 108 -52.33 -7.79 20.75
CA GLY A 108 -52.89 -6.69 21.58
C GLY A 108 -52.66 -5.24 21.11
N VAL A 109 -51.69 -4.95 20.25
CA VAL A 109 -51.38 -3.55 19.84
C VAL A 109 -52.36 -2.99 18.79
N LYS A 110 -52.93 -3.84 17.93
CA LYS A 110 -53.91 -3.40 16.92
C LYS A 110 -55.24 -2.95 17.53
N GLU A 111 -55.57 -3.44 18.72
CA GLU A 111 -56.86 -3.18 19.39
C GLU A 111 -56.82 -1.98 20.33
N LEU A 112 -55.64 -1.53 20.75
CA LEU A 112 -55.43 -0.35 21.60
C LEU A 112 -55.44 0.99 20.85
N LYS A 113 -56.03 1.05 19.64
CA LYS A 113 -56.34 2.34 19.01
C LYS A 113 -57.43 3.01 19.85
N LEU A 114 -57.03 3.72 20.89
CA LEU A 114 -57.91 4.56 21.69
C LEU A 114 -58.61 5.53 20.73
N PRO A 115 -59.96 5.62 20.75
CA PRO A 115 -60.64 6.62 19.96
C PRO A 115 -60.11 7.99 20.37
N SER A 116 -59.59 8.76 19.41
CA SER A 116 -59.33 10.18 19.62
C SER A 116 -60.67 10.76 20.11
N GLN A 117 -60.72 11.27 21.33
CA GLN A 117 -61.88 12.00 21.84
C GLN A 117 -62.04 13.25 20.97
N ARG A 118 -62.75 13.12 19.85
CA ARG A 118 -63.14 14.21 18.96
C ARG A 118 -64.51 14.69 19.43
N GLY A 119 -64.52 15.85 20.08
CA GLY A 119 -65.62 16.81 20.10
C GLY A 119 -66.76 16.52 21.08
N SER A 120 -66.63 16.99 22.32
CA SER A 120 -67.78 17.59 23.00
C SER A 120 -67.79 19.09 22.68
N THR A 121 -68.98 19.60 22.34
CA THR A 121 -69.38 20.96 21.88
C THR A 121 -68.97 21.34 20.47
#